data_AF-A0A934GUI7-F1
#
_entry.id   AF-A0A934GUI7-F1
#
_cell.length_a   1.000
_cell.length_b   1.000
_cell.length_c   1.000
_cell.angle_alpha   90.00
_cell.angle_beta   90.00
_cell.angle_gamma   90.00
#
_symmetry.space_group_name_H-M   'P 1'
#
loop_
_entity.id
_entity.type
_entity.pdbx_description
1 polymer ?
#
loop_
_entity_poly.entity_id
_entity_poly.type
_entity_poly.pdbx_seq_one_letter_code
_entity_poly.pdbx_strand_id
1 'polypeptide(L)'
;MISSTGEAYNLLHQLGASQSLIRHAELVSEVAELLILHLTGLGLELDAQLVRLGCIVHDAGKIVYPEELEKEGQLHTLAGYNLLIEHGVSQQIAHFCLAHADWQDAIPEELMVALADKLWKGKRHPPLEELIIRRISDTTGQDFWTVFMDLDALFETSAEAGPQRLAHSR
;
A
#
# COMPACT_ATOMS: atom_id res chain seq x y z
N MET A 1 -18.60 -4.37 8.55
CA MET A 1 -17.59 -3.47 7.99
C MET A 1 -16.30 -3.70 8.74
N ILE A 2 -15.20 -3.96 8.04
CA ILE A 2 -13.88 -4.07 8.67
C ILE A 2 -13.45 -2.69 9.18
N SER A 3 -12.93 -2.64 10.40
CA SER A 3 -12.51 -1.41 11.10
C SER A 3 -11.14 -1.55 11.77
N SER A 4 -10.64 -2.78 11.90
CA SER A 4 -9.32 -3.11 12.44
C SER A 4 -8.53 -4.01 11.50
N THR A 5 -7.21 -4.03 11.66
CA THR A 5 -6.33 -4.92 10.89
C THR A 5 -6.67 -6.39 11.11
N GLY A 6 -7.00 -6.77 12.35
CA GLY A 6 -7.44 -8.14 12.68
C GLY A 6 -8.72 -8.53 11.94
N GLU A 7 -9.70 -7.63 11.85
CA GLU A 7 -10.92 -7.87 11.06
C GLU A 7 -10.62 -7.99 9.55
N ALA A 8 -9.70 -7.19 9.03
CA ALA A 8 -9.30 -7.26 7.62
C ALA A 8 -8.61 -8.60 7.29
N TYR A 9 -7.65 -9.05 8.11
CA TYR A 9 -7.01 -10.35 7.92
C TYR A 9 -8.01 -11.51 8.08
N ASN A 10 -8.89 -11.45 9.08
CA ASN A 10 -9.94 -12.46 9.26
C ASN A 10 -10.86 -12.54 8.04
N LEU A 11 -11.22 -11.40 7.44
CA LEU A 11 -11.99 -11.37 6.21
C LEU A 11 -11.22 -12.05 5.07
N LEU A 12 -9.95 -11.71 4.82
CA LEU A 12 -9.17 -12.35 3.76
C LEU A 12 -9.06 -13.87 3.94
N HIS A 13 -8.87 -14.34 5.17
CA HIS A 13 -8.87 -15.77 5.47
C HIS A 13 -10.23 -16.42 5.16
N GLN A 14 -11.34 -15.78 5.53
CA GLN A 14 -12.69 -16.27 5.21
C GLN A 14 -12.96 -16.32 3.71
N LEU A 15 -12.41 -15.36 2.95
CA LEU A 15 -12.52 -15.29 1.49
C LEU A 15 -11.60 -16.28 0.76
N GLY A 16 -10.73 -17.00 1.48
CA GLY A 16 -9.85 -18.01 0.90
C GLY A 16 -8.50 -17.48 0.40
N ALA A 17 -8.01 -16.37 0.96
CA ALA A 17 -6.65 -15.89 0.69
C ALA A 17 -5.60 -16.96 0.99
N SER A 18 -4.68 -17.15 0.05
CA SER A 18 -3.54 -18.04 0.23
C SER A 18 -2.59 -17.49 1.30
N GLN A 19 -1.78 -18.36 1.91
CA GLN A 19 -0.76 -17.94 2.88
C GLN A 19 0.25 -16.95 2.26
N SER A 20 0.58 -17.11 0.97
CA SER A 20 1.46 -16.19 0.25
C SER A 20 0.84 -14.80 0.08
N LEU A 21 -0.47 -14.71 -0.21
CA LEU A 21 -1.18 -13.42 -0.29
C LEU A 21 -1.23 -12.73 1.07
N ILE A 22 -1.50 -13.47 2.15
CA ILE A 22 -1.47 -12.92 3.52
C ILE A 22 -0.05 -12.43 3.85
N ARG A 23 0.97 -13.22 3.53
CA ARG A 23 2.37 -12.85 3.76
C ARG A 23 2.78 -11.60 2.99
N HIS A 24 2.32 -11.45 1.75
CA HIS A 24 2.51 -10.22 0.96
C HIS A 24 1.90 -9.02 1.67
N ALA A 25 0.63 -9.11 2.11
CA ALA A 25 -0.04 -8.05 2.84
C ALA A 25 0.69 -7.65 4.13
N GLU A 26 1.24 -8.61 4.89
CA GLU A 26 2.10 -8.36 6.06
C GLU A 26 3.36 -7.56 5.69
N LEU A 27 4.11 -8.00 4.67
CA LEU A 27 5.35 -7.35 4.24
C LEU A 27 5.12 -5.93 3.71
N VAL A 28 4.02 -5.70 2.98
CA VAL A 28 3.61 -4.36 2.56
C VAL A 28 3.24 -3.51 3.77
N SER A 29 2.54 -4.08 4.76
CA SER A 29 2.17 -3.36 5.99
C SER A 29 3.39 -2.97 6.82
N GLU A 30 4.44 -3.81 6.88
CA GLU A 30 5.70 -3.46 7.55
C GLU A 30 6.34 -2.20 6.93
N VAL A 31 6.34 -2.09 5.60
CA VAL A 31 6.83 -0.90 4.90
C VAL A 31 5.92 0.30 5.17
N ALA A 32 4.60 0.09 5.15
CA ALA A 32 3.65 1.16 5.42
C ALA A 32 3.83 1.76 6.82
N GLU A 33 4.12 0.96 7.85
CA GLU A 33 4.39 1.50 9.19
C GLU A 33 5.64 2.40 9.22
N LEU A 34 6.72 2.02 8.52
CA LEU A 34 7.93 2.85 8.40
C LEU A 34 7.59 4.19 7.73
N LEU A 35 6.83 4.15 6.65
CA LEU A 35 6.43 5.33 5.92
C LEU A 35 5.48 6.23 6.73
N ILE A 36 4.46 5.65 7.38
CA ILE A 36 3.51 6.38 8.25
C ILE A 36 4.28 7.14 9.34
N LEU A 37 5.19 6.47 10.04
CA LEU A 37 5.97 7.07 11.12
C LEU A 37 6.77 8.29 10.63
N HIS A 38 7.46 8.15 9.50
CA HIS A 38 8.33 9.20 8.98
C HIS A 38 7.55 10.37 8.39
N LEU A 39 6.56 10.08 7.54
CA LEU A 39 5.83 11.11 6.79
C LEU A 39 4.89 11.92 7.66
N THR A 40 4.27 11.32 8.68
CA THR A 40 3.49 12.07 9.67
C THR A 40 4.40 12.98 10.51
N GLY A 41 5.63 12.55 10.82
CA GLY A 41 6.66 13.39 11.44
C GLY A 41 7.08 14.59 10.59
N LEU A 42 6.95 14.47 9.27
CA LEU A 42 7.17 15.56 8.31
C LEU A 42 5.92 16.40 8.03
N GLY A 43 4.81 16.16 8.75
CA GLY A 43 3.60 16.98 8.65
C GLY A 43 2.60 16.53 7.57
N LEU A 44 2.74 15.33 7.01
CA LEU A 44 1.69 14.75 6.17
C LEU A 44 0.51 14.31 7.04
N GLU A 45 -0.67 14.88 6.81
CA GLU A 45 -1.90 14.43 7.44
C GLU A 45 -2.35 13.11 6.79
N LEU A 46 -2.42 12.04 7.60
CA LEU A 46 -2.82 10.71 7.16
C LEU A 46 -3.75 10.07 8.19
N ASP A 47 -4.81 9.42 7.71
CA ASP A 47 -5.49 8.38 8.48
C ASP A 47 -4.65 7.09 8.43
N ALA A 48 -3.78 6.93 9.44
CA ALA A 48 -2.92 5.74 9.56
C ALA A 48 -3.73 4.43 9.64
N GLN A 49 -4.94 4.44 10.19
CA GLN A 49 -5.77 3.24 10.26
C GLN A 49 -6.30 2.88 8.87
N LEU A 50 -6.68 3.87 8.08
CA LEU A 50 -7.11 3.65 6.70
C LEU A 50 -5.98 3.10 5.83
N VAL A 51 -4.75 3.63 5.95
CA VAL A 51 -3.57 3.10 5.24
C VAL A 51 -3.34 1.62 5.59
N ARG A 52 -3.38 1.27 6.89
CA ARG A 52 -3.21 -0.12 7.35
C ARG A 52 -4.26 -1.05 6.76
N LEU A 53 -5.53 -0.64 6.76
CA LEU A 53 -6.62 -1.42 6.16
C LEU A 53 -6.41 -1.58 4.64
N GLY A 54 -6.03 -0.50 3.96
CA GLY A 54 -5.70 -0.49 2.54
C GLY A 54 -4.56 -1.46 2.18
N CYS A 55 -3.46 -1.45 2.93
CA CYS A 55 -2.34 -2.39 2.75
C CYS A 55 -2.80 -3.84 2.82
N ILE A 56 -3.69 -4.18 3.75
CA ILE A 56 -4.17 -5.55 3.91
C ILE A 56 -5.01 -5.96 2.70
N VAL A 57 -5.93 -5.10 2.26
CA VAL A 57 -6.95 -5.51 1.27
C VAL A 57 -6.61 -5.19 -0.19
N HIS A 58 -5.60 -4.37 -0.48
CA HIS A 58 -5.35 -3.86 -1.85
C HIS A 58 -5.29 -4.98 -2.91
N ASP A 59 -4.70 -6.12 -2.55
CA ASP A 59 -4.52 -7.26 -3.44
C ASP A 59 -5.59 -8.36 -3.27
N ALA A 60 -6.73 -8.07 -2.62
CA ALA A 60 -7.78 -9.06 -2.36
C ALA A 60 -8.28 -9.76 -3.64
N GLY A 61 -8.21 -9.12 -4.81
CA GLY A 61 -8.60 -9.76 -6.06
C GLY A 61 -7.68 -10.88 -6.52
N LYS A 62 -6.48 -11.02 -5.94
CA LYS A 62 -5.61 -12.18 -6.17
C LYS A 62 -6.15 -13.46 -5.54
N ILE A 63 -7.22 -13.38 -4.74
CA ILE A 63 -8.03 -14.53 -4.36
C ILE A 63 -8.75 -15.12 -5.59
N VAL A 64 -9.22 -14.24 -6.48
CA VAL A 64 -9.92 -14.60 -7.72
C VAL A 64 -8.93 -14.94 -8.85
N TYR A 65 -7.81 -14.20 -8.92
CA TYR A 65 -6.74 -14.36 -9.91
C TYR A 65 -5.39 -14.71 -9.24
N PRO A 66 -5.24 -15.92 -8.67
CA PRO A 66 -4.06 -16.30 -7.90
C PRO A 66 -2.76 -16.29 -8.70
N GLU A 67 -2.82 -16.45 -10.03
CA GLU A 67 -1.67 -16.35 -10.91
C GLU A 67 -0.99 -14.98 -10.90
N GLU A 68 -1.71 -13.90 -10.56
CA GLU A 68 -1.17 -12.54 -10.48
C GLU A 68 -0.38 -12.27 -9.18
N LEU A 69 -0.21 -13.28 -8.32
CA LEU A 69 0.80 -13.25 -7.26
C LEU A 69 2.22 -13.39 -7.81
N GLU A 70 2.38 -14.17 -8.89
CA GLU A 70 3.69 -14.47 -9.48
C GLU A 70 3.90 -13.76 -10.82
N LYS A 71 2.81 -13.44 -11.52
CA LYS A 71 2.84 -12.84 -12.86
C LYS A 71 2.33 -11.42 -12.81
N GLU A 72 2.84 -10.59 -13.72
CA GLU A 72 2.26 -9.28 -13.94
C GLU A 72 0.83 -9.41 -14.48
N GLY A 73 -0.04 -8.52 -14.02
CA GLY A 73 -1.46 -8.51 -14.37
C GLY A 73 -2.21 -7.40 -13.64
N GLN A 74 -3.45 -7.18 -14.05
CA GLN A 74 -4.32 -6.12 -13.51
C GLN A 74 -5.75 -6.63 -13.25
N LEU A 75 -6.04 -7.92 -13.50
CA LEU A 75 -7.39 -8.46 -13.33
C LEU A 75 -7.83 -8.46 -11.85
N HIS A 76 -6.88 -8.59 -10.92
CA HIS A 76 -7.14 -8.51 -9.49
C HIS A 76 -7.69 -7.15 -9.02
N THR A 77 -7.50 -6.07 -9.77
CA THR A 77 -7.88 -4.72 -9.31
C THR A 77 -9.41 -4.61 -9.15
N LEU A 78 -10.14 -4.70 -10.27
CA LEU A 78 -11.60 -4.63 -10.27
C LEU A 78 -12.24 -5.83 -9.56
N ALA A 79 -11.63 -7.02 -9.67
CA ALA A 79 -12.14 -8.19 -8.98
C ALA A 79 -12.02 -8.08 -7.45
N GLY A 80 -10.91 -7.51 -6.95
CA GLY A 80 -10.73 -7.24 -5.52
C GLY A 80 -11.75 -6.23 -5.02
N TYR A 81 -11.93 -5.13 -5.74
CA TYR A 81 -12.96 -4.13 -5.43
C TYR A 81 -14.35 -4.78 -5.31
N ASN A 82 -14.79 -5.51 -6.34
CA ASN A 82 -16.11 -6.15 -6.36
C ASN A 82 -16.25 -7.19 -5.24
N LEU A 83 -15.24 -8.03 -5.04
CA LEU A 83 -15.22 -9.05 -3.98
C LEU A 83 -15.43 -8.41 -2.60
N LEU A 84 -14.72 -7.33 -2.29
CA LEU A 84 -14.83 -6.64 -1.00
C LEU A 84 -16.21 -5.99 -0.83
N ILE A 85 -16.75 -5.35 -1.88
CA ILE A 85 -18.10 -4.75 -1.86
C ILE A 85 -19.18 -5.80 -1.61
N GLU A 86 -19.12 -6.94 -2.30
CA GLU A 86 -20.06 -8.05 -2.13
C GLU A 86 -20.08 -8.59 -0.69
N HIS A 87 -18.96 -8.45 0.04
CA HIS A 87 -18.83 -8.87 1.43
C HIS A 87 -19.01 -7.73 2.45
N GLY A 88 -19.57 -6.59 2.01
CA GLY A 88 -19.97 -5.50 2.90
C GLY A 88 -18.82 -4.66 3.45
N VAL A 89 -17.68 -4.64 2.76
CA VAL A 89 -16.61 -3.65 2.98
C VAL A 89 -17.04 -2.31 2.40
N SER A 90 -16.66 -1.20 3.03
CA SER A 90 -17.00 0.14 2.52
C SER A 90 -16.29 0.42 1.20
N GLN A 91 -16.90 1.25 0.36
CA GLN A 91 -16.26 1.70 -0.89
C GLN A 91 -14.91 2.36 -0.64
N GLN A 92 -14.79 3.15 0.43
CA GLN A 92 -13.54 3.80 0.81
C GLN A 92 -12.39 2.82 1.01
N ILE A 93 -12.63 1.65 1.61
CA ILE A 93 -11.60 0.64 1.83
C ILE A 93 -11.42 -0.25 0.60
N ALA A 94 -12.51 -0.60 -0.10
CA ALA A 94 -12.44 -1.41 -1.31
C ALA A 94 -11.70 -0.69 -2.46
N HIS A 95 -11.75 0.65 -2.52
CA HIS A 95 -11.13 1.45 -3.57
C HIS A 95 -9.59 1.31 -3.62
N PHE A 96 -8.96 0.90 -2.52
CA PHE A 96 -7.52 0.57 -2.51
C PHE A 96 -7.15 -0.54 -3.51
N CYS A 97 -8.08 -1.43 -3.86
CA CYS A 97 -7.85 -2.42 -4.92
C CYS A 97 -7.67 -1.81 -6.31
N LEU A 98 -8.22 -0.62 -6.53
CA LEU A 98 -8.10 0.11 -7.79
C LEU A 98 -6.91 1.09 -7.72
N ALA A 99 -6.88 1.91 -6.67
CA ALA A 99 -5.96 3.03 -6.56
C ALA A 99 -4.48 2.64 -6.47
N HIS A 100 -4.16 1.44 -5.93
CA HIS A 100 -2.77 1.00 -5.85
C HIS A 100 -2.15 0.65 -7.24
N ALA A 101 -2.99 0.42 -8.25
CA ALA A 101 -2.58 0.15 -9.63
C ALA A 101 -2.67 1.39 -10.53
N ASP A 102 -3.60 2.31 -10.23
CA ASP A 102 -3.75 3.61 -10.88
C ASP A 102 -3.96 4.71 -9.84
N TRP A 103 -2.87 5.43 -9.54
CA TRP A 103 -2.80 6.40 -8.44
C TRP A 103 -2.82 7.87 -8.92
N GLN A 104 -3.25 8.13 -10.16
CA GLN A 104 -3.17 9.48 -10.74
C GLN A 104 -4.02 10.52 -9.98
N ASP A 105 -5.17 10.09 -9.46
CA ASP A 105 -6.12 10.91 -8.68
C ASP A 105 -6.29 10.39 -7.24
N ALA A 106 -5.33 9.60 -6.76
CA ALA A 106 -5.38 8.95 -5.45
C ALA A 106 -5.29 9.94 -4.29
N ILE A 107 -5.99 9.61 -3.19
CA ILE A 107 -5.84 10.33 -1.92
C ILE A 107 -4.48 10.00 -1.28
N PRO A 108 -3.99 10.79 -0.31
CA PRO A 108 -2.70 10.52 0.35
C PRO A 108 -2.58 9.09 0.86
N GLU A 109 -3.61 8.53 1.49
CA GLU A 109 -3.59 7.17 2.03
C GLU A 109 -3.43 6.11 0.92
N GLU A 110 -4.04 6.32 -0.24
CA GLU A 110 -3.89 5.43 -1.40
C GLU A 110 -2.50 5.51 -2.02
N LEU A 111 -1.93 6.72 -2.10
CA LEU A 111 -0.54 6.90 -2.50
C LEU A 111 0.42 6.17 -1.54
N MET A 112 0.12 6.17 -0.24
CA MET A 112 0.89 5.44 0.75
C MET A 112 0.89 3.94 0.52
N VAL A 113 -0.28 3.36 0.23
CA VAL A 113 -0.41 1.93 -0.07
C VAL A 113 0.29 1.58 -1.38
N ALA A 114 0.10 2.40 -2.42
CA ALA A 114 0.78 2.20 -3.70
C ALA A 114 2.30 2.23 -3.54
N LEU A 115 2.83 3.17 -2.74
CA LEU A 115 4.27 3.31 -2.52
C LEU A 115 4.82 2.13 -1.72
N ALA A 116 4.13 1.73 -0.65
CA ALA A 116 4.49 0.54 0.13
C ALA A 116 4.53 -0.74 -0.74
N ASP A 117 3.57 -0.90 -1.67
CA ASP A 117 3.56 -2.02 -2.64
C ASP A 117 4.73 -1.99 -3.64
N LYS A 118 5.32 -0.82 -3.94
CA LYS A 118 6.56 -0.80 -4.76
C LYS A 118 7.79 -1.08 -3.91
N LEU A 119 7.90 -0.43 -2.76
CA LEU A 119 9.07 -0.50 -1.91
C LEU A 119 9.26 -1.85 -1.20
N TRP A 120 8.20 -2.61 -0.92
CA TRP A 120 8.33 -3.90 -0.20
C TRP A 120 9.29 -4.88 -0.89
N LYS A 121 9.32 -4.87 -2.23
CA LYS A 121 10.18 -5.71 -3.07
C LYS A 121 11.45 -5.00 -3.56
N GLY A 122 11.76 -3.84 -3.00
CA GLY A 122 12.95 -3.08 -3.37
C GLY A 122 12.82 -2.26 -4.65
N LYS A 123 11.60 -2.01 -5.14
CA LYS A 123 11.38 -1.24 -6.37
C LYS A 123 11.09 0.22 -6.03
N ARG A 124 12.04 1.10 -6.37
CA ARG A 124 11.83 2.56 -6.40
C ARG A 124 10.84 2.93 -7.50
N HIS A 125 10.04 3.96 -7.28
CA HIS A 125 9.07 4.45 -8.26
C HIS A 125 9.03 5.99 -8.28
N PRO A 126 9.98 6.65 -8.98
CA PRO A 126 10.19 8.09 -8.89
C PRO A 126 8.92 8.95 -9.14
N PRO A 127 8.04 8.63 -10.11
CA PRO A 127 6.81 9.41 -10.30
C PRO A 127 5.86 9.37 -9.09
N LEU A 128 5.81 8.25 -8.36
CA LEU A 128 4.94 8.09 -7.19
C LEU A 128 5.56 8.75 -5.96
N GLU A 129 6.88 8.60 -5.81
CA GLU A 129 7.67 9.27 -4.78
C GLU A 129 7.55 10.80 -4.90
N GLU A 130 7.64 11.33 -6.12
CA GLU A 130 7.52 12.76 -6.40
C GLU A 130 6.14 13.31 -5.99
N LEU A 131 5.05 12.57 -6.21
CA LEU A 131 3.71 12.99 -5.78
C LEU A 131 3.63 13.18 -4.26
N ILE A 132 4.24 12.26 -3.50
CA ILE A 132 4.27 12.34 -2.03
C ILE A 132 5.13 13.50 -1.56
N ILE A 133 6.31 13.69 -2.16
CA ILE A 133 7.20 14.83 -1.86
C ILE A 133 6.47 16.16 -2.11
N ARG A 134 5.80 16.30 -3.27
CA ARG A 134 5.02 17.50 -3.59
C ARG A 134 3.92 17.74 -2.58
N ARG A 135 3.17 16.70 -2.20
CA ARG A 135 2.09 16.81 -1.21
C ARG A 135 2.59 17.35 0.13
N ILE A 136 3.74 16.86 0.60
CA ILE A 136 4.34 17.33 1.86
C ILE A 136 4.86 18.76 1.73
N SER A 137 5.56 19.07 0.63
CA SER A 137 6.04 20.41 0.33
C SER A 137 4.89 21.42 0.32
N ASP A 138 3.79 21.10 -0.36
CA ASP A 138 2.60 21.96 -0.46
C ASP A 138 1.89 22.13 0.89
N THR A 139 1.77 21.05 1.68
CA THR A 139 1.04 21.07 2.96
C THR A 139 1.83 21.79 4.06
N THR A 140 3.16 21.63 4.06
CA THR A 140 4.03 22.20 5.10
C THR A 140 4.67 23.54 4.74
N GLY A 141 4.64 23.92 3.47
CA GLY A 141 5.36 25.07 2.93
C GLY A 141 6.88 24.88 2.87
N GLN A 142 7.39 23.68 3.12
CA GLN A 142 8.81 23.36 2.97
C GLN A 142 9.21 23.31 1.50
N ASP A 143 10.46 23.67 1.20
CA ASP A 143 11.01 23.57 -0.15
C ASP A 143 11.07 22.11 -0.64
N PHE A 144 10.70 21.89 -1.91
CA PHE A 144 10.63 20.57 -2.53
C PHE A 144 11.94 19.78 -2.37
N TRP A 145 13.10 20.42 -2.56
CA TRP A 145 14.40 19.73 -2.48
C TRP A 145 14.76 19.33 -1.06
N THR A 146 14.32 20.12 -0.08
CA THR A 146 14.49 19.78 1.35
C THR A 146 13.73 18.51 1.68
N VAL A 147 12.45 18.43 1.27
CA VAL A 147 11.63 17.23 1.47
C VAL A 147 12.17 16.05 0.67
N PHE A 148 12.60 16.28 -0.59
CA PHE A 148 13.19 15.26 -1.44
C PHE A 148 14.41 14.61 -0.80
N MET A 149 15.37 15.38 -0.27
CA MET A 149 16.59 14.82 0.32
C MET A 149 16.31 13.90 1.50
N ASP A 150 15.32 14.24 2.32
CA ASP A 150 14.90 13.42 3.46
C ASP A 150 14.21 12.12 2.96
N LEU A 151 13.24 12.27 2.07
CA LEU A 151 12.44 11.14 1.59
C LEU A 151 13.20 10.20 0.66
N ASP A 152 14.13 10.70 -0.15
CA ASP A 152 14.97 9.85 -1.00
C ASP A 152 15.80 8.86 -0.18
N ALA A 153 16.37 9.31 0.95
CA ALA A 153 17.10 8.45 1.86
C ALA A 153 16.20 7.39 2.52
N LEU A 154 14.98 7.77 2.93
CA LEU A 154 13.98 6.85 3.46
C LEU A 154 13.59 5.79 2.42
N PHE A 155 13.29 6.22 1.19
CA PHE A 155 12.85 5.34 0.11
C PHE A 155 13.98 4.40 -0.31
N GLU A 156 15.22 4.87 -0.36
CA GLU A 156 16.40 4.03 -0.65
C GLU A 156 16.60 2.99 0.44
N THR A 157 16.64 3.40 1.72
CA THR A 157 16.79 2.47 2.85
C THR A 157 15.67 1.42 2.87
N SER A 158 14.44 1.84 2.54
CA SER A 158 13.30 0.93 2.43
C SER A 158 13.44 -0.02 1.25
N ALA A 159 13.99 0.43 0.12
CA ALA A 159 14.17 -0.41 -1.06
C ALA A 159 15.33 -1.41 -0.88
N GLU A 160 16.43 -1.02 -0.22
CA GLU A 160 17.57 -1.86 0.08
C GLU A 160 17.23 -3.08 0.95
N ALA A 161 16.19 -2.96 1.80
CA ALA A 161 15.66 -4.07 2.60
C ALA A 161 14.74 -5.03 1.81
N GLY A 162 14.42 -4.71 0.55
CA GLY A 162 13.53 -5.48 -0.32
C GLY A 162 13.97 -6.93 -0.57
N PRO A 163 15.25 -7.21 -0.92
CA PRO A 163 15.75 -8.57 -1.10
C PRO A 163 15.54 -9.47 0.13
N GLN A 164 15.70 -8.93 1.34
CA GLN A 164 15.47 -9.66 2.60
C GLN A 164 13.98 -9.96 2.79
N ARG A 165 13.08 -9.00 2.51
CA ARG A 165 11.62 -9.24 2.55
C ARG A 165 11.18 -10.29 1.55
N LEU A 166 11.70 -10.24 0.33
CA LEU A 166 11.42 -11.24 -0.72
C LEU A 166 11.90 -12.64 -0.33
N ALA A 167 13.03 -12.77 0.36
CA ALA A 167 13.48 -14.06 0.87
C ALA A 167 12.51 -14.65 1.91
N HIS A 168 11.80 -13.80 2.65
CA HIS A 168 10.80 -14.19 3.65
C HIS A 168 9.36 -14.24 3.13
N SER A 169 9.13 -14.01 1.83
CA SER A 169 7.79 -14.00 1.23
C SER A 169 7.36 -15.36 0.68
N ARG A 170 8.23 -16.38 0.77
CA ARG A 170 8.06 -17.73 0.22
C ARG A 170 7.74 -18.76 1.30
#